data_AF-A0A2G8L6R1-F1
#
_entry.id   AF-A0A2G8L6R1-F1
#
_cell.length_a   1.000
_cell.length_b   1.000
_cell.length_c   1.000
_cell.angle_alpha   90.00
_cell.angle_beta   90.00
_cell.angle_gamma   90.00
#
_symmetry.space_group_name_H-M   'P 1'
#
loop_
_entity.id
_entity.type
_entity.pdbx_description
1 polymer ?
#
loop_
_entity_poly.entity_id
_entity_poly.type
_entity_poly.pdbx_seq_one_letter_code
_entity_poly.pdbx_strand_id
1 'polypeptide(L)'
;MNCYKKVAIVTLLEQEGREEGLGDAFMQNVVVYNNPQLTYISFDFHEHCRGLHFENVSLLVDSIRHDIIKDQRYCWVDGQGTIAEQRGVFRVNCMDCLDRTNVIQTAFARTVLTIQLHKVGLLMPDETLPQEIRSVFQNMWANNGDILSQSYTGTAALKGDYTRTGERKISGM
;
A
#
# COMPACT_ATOMS: atom_id res chain seq x y z
N MET A 1 3.85 -1.30 21.80
CA MET A 1 3.02 -1.07 20.60
C MET A 1 1.62 -0.65 21.05
N ASN A 2 1.47 0.56 21.61
CA ASN A 2 0.27 0.89 22.41
C ASN A 2 -0.87 1.51 21.57
N CYS A 3 -0.60 1.94 20.33
CA CYS A 3 -1.59 2.59 19.48
C CYS A 3 -2.26 1.64 18.47
N TYR A 4 -1.59 0.56 18.04
CA TYR A 4 -2.09 -0.35 17.01
C TYR A 4 -1.97 -1.80 17.48
N LYS A 5 -3.07 -2.56 17.38
CA LYS A 5 -3.16 -3.95 17.84
C LYS A 5 -2.26 -4.86 17.00
N LYS A 6 -2.44 -4.88 15.67
CA LYS A 6 -1.63 -5.64 14.69
C LYS A 6 -0.86 -4.72 13.73
N VAL A 7 0.34 -5.11 13.33
CA VAL A 7 1.13 -4.36 12.33
C VAL A 7 1.69 -5.32 11.28
N ALA A 8 1.30 -5.12 10.03
CA ALA A 8 1.91 -5.77 8.88
C ALA A 8 3.00 -4.86 8.32
N ILE A 9 4.25 -5.28 8.48
CA ILE A 9 5.43 -4.61 7.97
C ILE A 9 5.62 -5.07 6.52
N VAL A 10 5.55 -4.15 5.57
CA VAL A 10 5.79 -4.40 4.15
C VAL A 10 7.09 -3.69 3.78
N THR A 11 8.11 -4.47 3.44
CA THR A 11 9.39 -3.93 2.98
C THR A 11 9.48 -4.02 1.46
N LEU A 12 9.96 -2.94 0.83
CA LEU A 12 10.12 -2.82 -0.62
C LEU A 12 11.59 -2.90 -1.05
N LEU A 13 12.43 -3.47 -0.19
CA LEU A 13 13.86 -3.57 -0.39
C LEU A 13 14.21 -4.63 -1.43
N GLU A 14 15.29 -4.39 -2.17
CA GLU A 14 15.95 -5.37 -3.02
C GLU A 14 16.39 -6.56 -2.17
N GLN A 15 16.06 -7.76 -2.63
CA GLN A 15 16.44 -9.00 -1.95
C GLN A 15 17.86 -9.43 -2.29
N GLU A 16 18.40 -8.96 -3.41
CA GLU A 16 19.79 -9.16 -3.81
C GLU A 16 20.46 -7.81 -4.05
N GLY A 17 21.68 -7.63 -3.55
CA GLY A 17 22.50 -6.47 -3.87
C GLY A 17 22.64 -5.48 -2.71
N ARG A 18 22.47 -4.17 -2.97
CA ARG A 18 22.90 -3.13 -2.01
C ARG A 18 22.01 -3.03 -0.78
N GLU A 19 20.73 -3.38 -0.91
CA GLU A 19 19.76 -3.30 0.18
C GLU A 19 19.64 -4.62 0.98
N GLU A 20 20.21 -5.72 0.49
CA GLU A 20 20.11 -7.09 1.05
C GLU A 20 20.51 -7.13 2.52
N GLY A 21 21.70 -6.63 2.86
CA GLY A 21 22.19 -6.63 4.24
C GLY A 21 21.30 -5.85 5.21
N LEU A 22 20.65 -4.77 4.75
CA LEU A 22 19.67 -4.05 5.56
C LEU A 22 18.36 -4.83 5.70
N GLY A 23 17.88 -5.42 4.60
CA GLY A 23 16.68 -6.26 4.58
C GLY A 23 16.80 -7.44 5.53
N ASP A 24 17.93 -8.15 5.49
CA ASP A 24 18.23 -9.29 6.35
C ASP A 24 18.33 -8.88 7.82
N ALA A 25 19.07 -7.82 8.12
CA ALA A 25 19.18 -7.32 9.49
C ALA A 25 17.81 -6.91 10.04
N PHE A 26 16.95 -6.28 9.23
CA PHE A 26 15.62 -5.90 9.68
C PHE A 26 14.71 -7.12 9.89
N MET A 27 14.71 -8.06 8.96
CA MET A 27 13.97 -9.33 9.08
C MET A 27 14.39 -10.09 10.34
N GLN A 28 15.70 -10.25 10.55
CA GLN A 28 16.24 -10.95 11.73
C GLN A 28 15.79 -10.27 13.03
N ASN A 29 15.82 -8.93 13.09
CA ASN A 29 15.33 -8.21 14.26
C ASN A 29 13.83 -8.43 14.51
N VAL A 30 13.00 -8.50 13.46
CA VAL A 30 11.57 -8.81 13.60
C VAL A 30 11.36 -10.24 14.10
N VAL A 31 12.15 -11.20 13.60
CA VAL A 31 12.10 -12.60 14.04
C VAL A 31 12.54 -12.73 15.50
N VAL A 32 13.64 -12.09 15.90
CA VAL A 32 14.15 -12.10 17.28
C VAL A 32 13.17 -11.44 18.24
N TYR A 33 12.54 -10.34 17.83
CA TYR A 33 11.50 -9.69 18.63
C TYR A 33 10.26 -10.57 18.83
N ASN A 34 10.04 -11.56 17.93
CA ASN A 34 9.08 -12.67 18.06
C ASN A 34 7.70 -12.25 18.59
N ASN A 35 7.11 -11.23 17.96
CA ASN A 35 5.82 -10.71 18.40
C ASN A 35 4.70 -11.23 17.47
N PRO A 36 3.70 -11.96 18.00
CA PRO A 36 2.62 -12.52 17.17
C PRO A 36 1.69 -11.45 16.57
N GLN A 37 1.78 -10.19 16.99
CA GLN A 37 1.07 -9.07 16.40
C GLN A 37 1.81 -8.45 15.19
N LEU A 38 3.02 -8.94 14.88
CA LEU A 38 3.79 -8.52 13.73
C LEU A 38 3.70 -9.55 12.61
N THR A 39 3.51 -9.06 11.39
CA THR A 39 3.68 -9.84 10.17
C THR A 39 4.71 -9.14 9.31
N TYR A 40 5.73 -9.88 8.85
CA TYR A 40 6.75 -9.34 7.95
C TYR A 40 6.48 -9.82 6.53
N ILE A 41 6.45 -8.90 5.59
CA ILE A 41 6.21 -9.14 4.16
C ILE A 41 7.35 -8.49 3.40
N SER A 42 8.08 -9.30 2.64
CA SER A 42 9.13 -8.82 1.73
C SER A 42 8.59 -8.82 0.30
N PHE A 43 8.71 -7.69 -0.38
CA PHE A 43 8.33 -7.54 -1.78
C PHE A 43 9.41 -6.77 -2.52
N ASP A 44 10.21 -7.45 -3.33
CA ASP A 44 11.23 -6.81 -4.14
C ASP A 44 10.58 -5.95 -5.23
N PHE A 45 10.46 -4.65 -4.98
CA PHE A 45 9.78 -3.75 -5.92
C PHE A 45 10.54 -3.62 -7.24
N HIS A 46 11.87 -3.69 -7.24
CA HIS A 46 12.67 -3.52 -8.45
C HIS A 46 12.55 -4.72 -9.37
N GLU A 47 12.59 -5.92 -8.81
CA GLU A 47 12.37 -7.16 -9.55
C GLU A 47 10.93 -7.23 -10.08
N HIS A 48 9.95 -7.05 -9.20
CA HIS A 48 8.54 -7.25 -9.55
C HIS A 48 7.99 -6.13 -10.43
N CYS A 49 8.44 -4.89 -10.29
CA CYS A 49 7.96 -3.78 -11.12
C CYS A 49 8.96 -3.37 -12.21
N ARG A 50 9.94 -4.25 -12.52
CA ARG A 50 10.86 -4.05 -13.65
C ARG A 50 10.05 -3.84 -14.92
N GLY A 51 10.50 -2.97 -15.82
CA GLY A 51 9.78 -2.73 -17.08
C GLY A 51 8.42 -2.06 -16.96
N LEU A 52 8.10 -1.43 -15.80
CA LEU A 52 6.80 -0.78 -15.54
C LEU A 52 5.63 -1.76 -15.36
N HIS A 53 5.90 -3.03 -15.02
CA HIS A 53 4.90 -4.05 -14.69
C HIS A 53 4.29 -3.84 -13.30
N PHE A 54 3.69 -2.67 -13.07
CA PHE A 54 3.07 -2.36 -11.79
C PHE A 54 1.79 -3.16 -11.51
N GLU A 55 1.29 -3.89 -12.50
CA GLU A 55 0.29 -4.95 -12.32
C GLU A 55 0.71 -5.97 -11.24
N ASN A 56 2.02 -6.18 -11.06
CA ASN A 56 2.57 -7.06 -10.02
C ASN A 56 2.35 -6.53 -8.59
N VAL A 57 2.01 -5.25 -8.41
CA VAL A 57 1.49 -4.75 -7.13
C VAL A 57 0.15 -5.42 -6.79
N SER A 58 -0.66 -5.77 -7.80
CA SER A 58 -1.89 -6.52 -7.57
C SER A 58 -1.60 -7.92 -7.06
N LEU A 59 -0.51 -8.57 -7.49
CA LEU A 59 -0.09 -9.88 -6.96
C LEU A 59 0.25 -9.81 -5.46
N LEU A 60 0.96 -8.76 -5.03
CA LEU A 60 1.21 -8.50 -3.61
C LEU A 60 -0.11 -8.32 -2.85
N VAL A 61 -1.00 -7.48 -3.38
CA VAL A 61 -2.28 -7.21 -2.74
C VAL A 61 -3.10 -8.49 -2.62
N ASP A 62 -3.21 -9.27 -3.69
CA ASP A 62 -4.01 -10.49 -3.74
C ASP A 62 -3.48 -11.57 -2.80
N SER A 63 -2.14 -11.70 -2.69
CA SER A 63 -1.52 -12.66 -1.77
C SER A 63 -1.80 -12.34 -0.29
N ILE A 64 -1.99 -11.07 0.07
CA ILE A 64 -2.26 -10.66 1.47
C ILE A 64 -3.72 -10.27 1.73
N ARG A 65 -4.57 -10.26 0.69
CA ARG A 65 -5.94 -9.72 0.75
C ARG A 65 -6.80 -10.45 1.77
N HIS A 66 -6.79 -11.78 1.73
CA HIS A 66 -7.68 -12.61 2.53
C HIS A 66 -7.24 -12.71 3.99
N ASP A 67 -5.94 -12.84 4.23
CA ASP A 67 -5.42 -13.15 5.55
C ASP A 67 -5.03 -11.89 6.34
N ILE A 68 -4.57 -10.85 5.66
CA ILE A 68 -4.04 -9.65 6.30
C ILE A 68 -5.01 -8.48 6.14
N ILE A 69 -5.33 -8.06 4.92
CA ILE A 69 -6.17 -6.86 4.69
C ILE A 69 -7.54 -7.01 5.37
N LYS A 70 -8.20 -8.17 5.21
CA LYS A 70 -9.51 -8.42 5.85
C LYS A 70 -9.43 -8.48 7.38
N ASP A 71 -8.37 -9.05 7.94
CA ASP A 71 -8.18 -9.16 9.40
C ASP A 71 -7.82 -7.81 10.05
N GLN A 72 -7.09 -6.95 9.34
CA GLN A 72 -6.80 -5.59 9.79
C GLN A 72 -8.05 -4.71 9.88
N ARG A 73 -9.10 -5.00 9.12
CA ARG A 73 -10.37 -4.26 9.09
C ARG A 73 -10.18 -2.76 8.77
N TYR A 74 -11.25 -2.00 8.93
CA TYR A 74 -11.28 -0.55 8.84
C TYR A 74 -12.30 -0.03 9.86
N CYS A 75 -12.19 1.26 10.22
CA CYS A 75 -13.15 1.89 11.11
C CYS A 75 -14.47 2.14 10.38
N TRP A 76 -15.58 1.74 10.98
CA TRP A 76 -16.93 1.99 10.49
C TRP A 76 -17.80 2.45 11.65
N VAL A 77 -18.38 3.64 11.51
CA VAL A 77 -19.24 4.29 12.50
C VAL A 77 -20.52 4.73 11.81
N ASP A 78 -21.65 4.62 12.50
CA ASP A 78 -22.93 5.20 12.10
C ASP A 78 -23.48 6.14 13.20
N GLY A 79 -24.72 6.58 13.04
CA GLY A 79 -25.38 7.44 14.03
C GLY A 79 -25.62 6.80 15.41
N GLN A 80 -25.49 5.47 15.53
CA GLN A 80 -25.67 4.71 16.77
C GLN A 80 -24.34 4.32 17.43
N GLY A 81 -23.21 4.51 16.72
CA GLY A 81 -21.87 4.32 17.26
C GLY A 81 -20.98 3.49 16.35
N THR A 82 -19.96 2.85 16.95
CA THR A 82 -18.97 2.08 16.21
C THR A 82 -19.52 0.71 15.79
N ILE A 83 -19.65 0.50 14.48
CA ILE A 83 -20.02 -0.80 13.88
C ILE A 83 -18.79 -1.72 13.81
N ALA A 84 -17.63 -1.18 13.42
CA ALA A 84 -16.39 -1.93 13.32
C ALA A 84 -15.18 -1.07 13.67
N GLU A 85 -14.25 -1.65 14.43
CA GLU A 85 -12.94 -1.07 14.69
C GLU A 85 -11.89 -1.60 13.71
N GLN A 86 -10.96 -0.72 13.32
CA GLN A 86 -9.70 -1.14 12.69
C GLN A 86 -8.84 -1.87 13.72
N ARG A 87 -8.30 -3.03 13.34
CA ARG A 87 -7.53 -3.94 14.19
C ARG A 87 -6.07 -4.05 13.80
N GLY A 88 -5.66 -3.51 12.67
CA GLY A 88 -4.25 -3.44 12.32
C GLY A 88 -3.93 -2.35 11.31
N VAL A 89 -2.63 -2.17 11.08
CA VAL A 89 -2.09 -1.19 10.14
C VAL A 89 -1.02 -1.79 9.26
N PHE A 90 -0.86 -1.24 8.07
CA PHE A 90 0.29 -1.50 7.20
C PHE A 90 1.39 -0.48 7.50
N ARG A 91 2.60 -0.96 7.79
CA ARG A 91 3.81 -0.14 7.81
C ARG A 91 4.63 -0.47 6.58
N VAL A 92 4.56 0.40 5.57
CA VAL A 92 5.30 0.25 4.32
C VAL A 92 6.62 1.00 4.42
N ASN A 93 7.74 0.31 4.23
CA ASN A 93 9.08 0.91 4.25
C ASN A 93 9.79 0.66 2.92
N CYS A 94 10.65 1.60 2.55
CA CYS A 94 11.50 1.57 1.37
C CYS A 94 12.77 2.37 1.69
N MET A 95 13.95 1.98 1.18
CA MET A 95 15.19 2.73 1.44
C MET A 95 15.21 4.05 0.65
N ASP A 96 14.88 4.00 -0.66
CA ASP A 96 15.22 5.12 -1.54
C ASP A 96 14.09 6.09 -1.88
N CYS A 97 12.81 5.67 -1.83
CA CYS A 97 11.76 6.59 -2.31
C CYS A 97 10.38 6.44 -1.69
N LEU A 98 9.87 7.61 -1.31
CA LEU A 98 8.47 7.87 -1.00
C LEU A 98 7.54 7.33 -2.10
N ASP A 99 7.92 7.50 -3.38
CA ASP A 99 7.13 7.07 -4.52
C ASP A 99 6.74 5.59 -4.49
N ARG A 100 7.69 4.69 -4.19
CA ARG A 100 7.42 3.25 -4.08
C ARG A 100 6.41 2.99 -2.95
N THR A 101 6.57 3.64 -1.81
CA THR A 101 5.65 3.49 -0.68
C THR A 101 4.25 4.03 -1.00
N ASN A 102 4.14 5.18 -1.68
CA ASN A 102 2.86 5.77 -2.06
C ASN A 102 2.09 4.86 -3.02
N VAL A 103 2.78 4.21 -3.98
CA VAL A 103 2.16 3.25 -4.90
C VAL A 103 1.56 2.06 -4.14
N ILE A 104 2.31 1.46 -3.21
CA ILE A 104 1.82 0.33 -2.41
C ILE A 104 0.66 0.74 -1.49
N GLN A 105 0.77 1.89 -0.83
CA GLN A 105 -0.29 2.42 0.03
C GLN A 105 -1.57 2.73 -0.76
N THR A 106 -1.44 3.29 -1.97
CA THR A 106 -2.55 3.53 -2.89
C THR A 106 -3.26 2.22 -3.23
N ALA A 107 -2.50 1.15 -3.48
CA ALA A 107 -3.07 -0.16 -3.81
C ALA A 107 -3.83 -0.76 -2.62
N PHE A 108 -3.30 -0.70 -1.40
CA PHE A 108 -4.00 -1.14 -0.19
C PHE A 108 -5.27 -0.34 0.05
N ALA A 109 -5.19 0.98 -0.05
CA ALA A 109 -6.35 1.85 0.13
C ALA A 109 -7.43 1.60 -0.92
N ARG A 110 -7.06 1.33 -2.17
CA ARG A 110 -8.00 0.97 -3.24
C ARG A 110 -8.73 -0.33 -2.90
N THR A 111 -8.02 -1.34 -2.42
CA THR A 111 -8.62 -2.62 -2.02
C THR A 111 -9.59 -2.46 -0.85
N VAL A 112 -9.22 -1.66 0.16
CA VAL A 112 -10.11 -1.36 1.30
C VAL A 112 -11.34 -0.58 0.86
N LEU A 113 -11.18 0.41 -0.03
CA LEU A 113 -12.31 1.16 -0.60
C LEU A 113 -13.29 0.23 -1.35
N THR A 114 -12.77 -0.67 -2.19
CA THR A 114 -13.60 -1.65 -2.90
C THR A 114 -14.39 -2.51 -1.91
N ILE A 115 -13.73 -3.04 -0.87
CA ILE A 115 -14.39 -3.82 0.19
C ILE A 115 -15.49 -3.00 0.88
N GLN A 116 -15.24 -1.72 1.16
CA GLN A 116 -16.22 -0.83 1.78
C GLN A 116 -17.45 -0.64 0.88
N LEU A 117 -17.25 -0.40 -0.41
CA LEU A 117 -18.34 -0.21 -1.37
C LEU A 117 -19.19 -1.48 -1.56
N HIS A 118 -18.55 -2.66 -1.60
CA HIS A 118 -19.27 -3.94 -1.56
C HIS A 118 -20.10 -4.09 -0.29
N LYS A 119 -19.53 -3.73 0.88
CA LYS A 119 -20.24 -3.85 2.17
C LYS A 119 -21.46 -2.94 2.29
N VAL A 120 -21.43 -1.75 1.70
CA VAL A 120 -22.56 -0.81 1.73
C VAL A 120 -23.53 -1.01 0.56
N GLY A 121 -23.31 -2.03 -0.29
CA GLY A 121 -24.19 -2.34 -1.42
C GLY A 121 -24.10 -1.36 -2.59
N LEU A 122 -23.01 -0.57 -2.68
CA LEU A 122 -22.74 0.34 -3.80
C LEU A 122 -21.95 -0.33 -4.94
N LEU A 123 -21.43 -1.54 -4.70
CA LEU A 123 -20.88 -2.43 -5.72
C LEU A 123 -21.41 -3.84 -5.52
N MET A 124 -21.69 -4.55 -6.61
CA MET A 124 -22.03 -5.97 -6.58
C MET A 124 -20.78 -6.82 -6.35
N PRO A 125 -20.88 -8.05 -5.77
CA PRO A 125 -19.73 -8.85 -5.36
C PRO A 125 -18.61 -9.04 -6.40
N ASP A 126 -18.98 -9.13 -7.69
CA ASP A 126 -18.06 -9.35 -8.80
C ASP A 126 -17.69 -8.07 -9.56
N GLU A 127 -18.23 -6.92 -9.15
CA GLU A 127 -17.92 -5.64 -9.76
C GLU A 127 -16.59 -5.07 -9.25
N THR A 128 -15.87 -4.45 -10.18
CA THR A 128 -14.69 -3.66 -9.89
C THR A 128 -15.07 -2.18 -9.76
N LEU A 129 -14.15 -1.36 -9.24
CA LEU A 129 -14.40 0.08 -9.11
C LEU A 129 -14.72 0.70 -10.49
N PRO A 130 -15.83 1.45 -10.63
CA PRO A 130 -16.15 2.21 -11.82
C PRO A 130 -15.02 3.17 -12.20
N GLN A 131 -14.87 3.44 -13.49
CA GLN A 131 -13.76 4.23 -14.01
C GLN A 131 -13.72 5.65 -13.44
N GLU A 132 -14.88 6.24 -13.20
CA GLU A 132 -15.05 7.58 -12.62
C GLU A 132 -14.51 7.62 -11.19
N ILE A 133 -14.88 6.62 -10.37
CA ILE A 133 -14.38 6.50 -8.98
C ILE A 133 -12.88 6.23 -8.98
N ARG A 134 -12.41 5.35 -9.87
CA ARG A 134 -10.98 5.05 -10.02
C ARG A 134 -10.18 6.30 -10.34
N SER A 135 -10.63 7.10 -11.30
CA SER A 135 -9.95 8.34 -11.72
C SER A 135 -9.86 9.35 -10.58
N VAL A 136 -10.97 9.58 -9.86
CA VAL A 136 -10.97 10.49 -8.70
C VAL A 136 -10.03 9.99 -7.61
N PHE A 137 -10.08 8.69 -7.30
CA PHE A 137 -9.22 8.07 -6.30
C PHE A 137 -7.73 8.17 -6.67
N GLN A 138 -7.39 7.87 -7.92
CA GLN A 138 -6.03 7.95 -8.46
C GLN A 138 -5.48 9.37 -8.38
N ASN A 139 -6.27 10.37 -8.77
CA ASN A 139 -5.89 11.78 -8.66
C ASN A 139 -5.65 12.21 -7.21
N MET A 140 -6.51 11.79 -6.28
CA MET A 140 -6.34 12.08 -4.85
C MET A 140 -5.02 11.52 -4.31
N TRP A 141 -4.69 10.27 -4.63
CA TRP A 141 -3.46 9.62 -4.17
C TRP A 141 -2.19 10.15 -4.86
N ALA A 142 -2.30 10.60 -6.10
CA ALA A 142 -1.20 11.26 -6.77
C ALA A 142 -0.90 12.61 -6.13
N ASN A 143 -1.93 13.41 -5.83
CA ASN A 143 -1.77 14.68 -5.14
C ASN A 143 -1.19 14.48 -3.72
N ASN A 144 -1.61 13.42 -3.01
CA ASN A 144 -0.99 13.03 -1.75
C ASN A 144 0.51 12.76 -1.92
N GLY A 145 0.88 11.98 -2.93
CA GLY A 145 2.28 11.71 -3.28
C GLY A 145 3.07 13.00 -3.57
N ASP A 146 2.50 13.91 -4.36
CA ASP A 146 3.13 15.19 -4.71
C ASP A 146 3.41 16.05 -3.47
N ILE A 147 2.43 16.18 -2.56
CA ILE A 147 2.55 16.97 -1.33
C ILE A 147 3.62 16.38 -0.40
N LEU A 148 3.61 15.05 -0.24
CA LEU A 148 4.58 14.35 0.59
C LEU A 148 5.99 14.46 -0.01
N SER A 149 6.11 14.36 -1.34
CA SER A 149 7.39 14.51 -2.04
C SER A 149 7.93 15.93 -1.89
N GLN A 150 7.07 16.94 -2.05
CA GLN A 150 7.44 18.33 -1.86
C GLN A 150 7.98 18.59 -0.44
N SER A 151 7.40 17.94 0.56
CA SER A 151 7.87 18.05 1.94
C SER A 151 9.21 17.36 2.19
N TYR A 152 9.54 16.32 1.41
CA TYR A 152 10.76 15.51 1.60
C TYR A 152 11.95 16.00 0.75
N THR A 153 11.72 16.35 -0.52
CA THR A 153 12.78 16.72 -1.48
C THR A 153 12.62 18.12 -2.07
N GLY A 154 11.54 18.83 -1.75
CA GLY A 154 11.21 20.13 -2.37
C GLY A 154 10.66 20.03 -3.80
N THR A 155 10.43 18.81 -4.32
CA THR A 155 9.93 18.56 -5.68
C THR A 155 8.70 17.65 -5.67
N ALA A 156 7.88 17.71 -6.73
CA ALA A 156 6.77 16.77 -6.92
C ALA A 156 7.26 15.31 -7.07
N ALA A 157 6.36 14.35 -6.90
CA ALA A 157 6.67 12.93 -6.92
C ALA A 157 7.06 12.45 -8.33
N LEU A 158 8.16 11.71 -8.47
CA LEU A 158 8.67 11.24 -9.78
C LEU A 158 7.76 10.15 -10.40
N LYS A 159 6.90 9.50 -9.61
CA LYS A 159 5.89 8.52 -10.04
C LYS A 159 4.44 9.02 -9.89
N GLY A 160 4.22 10.33 -9.83
CA GLY A 160 2.87 10.91 -9.79
C GLY A 160 1.99 10.44 -10.95
N ASP A 161 2.56 10.34 -12.16
CA ASP A 161 1.82 9.90 -13.36
C ASP A 161 1.29 8.47 -13.24
N TYR A 162 2.11 7.52 -12.79
CA TYR A 162 1.65 6.15 -12.58
C TYR A 162 0.49 6.09 -11.58
N THR A 163 0.54 6.92 -10.53
CA THR A 163 -0.55 6.99 -9.55
C THR A 163 -1.82 7.58 -10.17
N ARG A 164 -1.72 8.60 -11.05
CA ARG A 164 -2.85 9.23 -11.73
C ARG A 164 -3.49 8.35 -12.80
N THR A 165 -2.69 7.66 -13.60
CA THR A 165 -3.18 6.98 -14.82
C THR A 165 -3.14 5.47 -14.74
N GLY A 166 -2.42 4.86 -13.79
CA GLY A 166 -2.20 3.41 -13.75
C GLY A 166 -1.26 2.91 -14.85
N GLU A 167 -0.67 3.83 -15.62
CA GLU A 167 0.31 3.61 -16.67
C GLU A 167 1.32 4.75 -16.58
N ARG A 168 2.60 4.52 -16.91
CA ARG A 168 3.58 5.61 -16.96
C ARG A 168 3.57 6.21 -18.36
N LYS A 169 3.23 7.50 -18.49
CA LYS A 169 3.54 8.22 -19.73
C LYS A 169 5.05 8.47 -19.77
N ILE A 170 5.68 8.18 -20.90
CA ILE A 170 7.08 8.58 -21.16
C ILE A 170 7.06 10.09 -21.41
N SER A 171 6.91 10.89 -20.36
CA SER A 171 7.20 12.33 -20.41
C SER A 171 8.44 12.57 -19.57
N GLY A 172 9.57 12.66 -20.26
CA GLY A 172 10.88 12.88 -19.69
C GLY A 172 11.97 12.92 -20.76
N MET A 173 11.94 13.95 -21.60
CA MET A 173 13.11 14.81 -21.79
C MET A 173 12.73 16.19 -21.24
#